data_AF-A0A2N9IF42-F1
#
_entry.id   AF-A0A2N9IF42-F1
#
_cell.length_a   1.000
_cell.length_b   1.000
_cell.length_c   1.000
_cell.angle_alpha   90.00
_cell.angle_beta   90.00
_cell.angle_gamma   90.00
#
_symmetry.space_group_name_H-M   'P 1'
#
loop_
_entity.id
_entity.type
_entity.pdbx_description
1 polymer ?
#
loop_
_entity_poly.entity_id
_entity_poly.type
_entity_poly.pdbx_seq_one_letter_code
_entity_poly.pdbx_strand_id
1 'polypeptide(L)'
;MQFGNGSLHWELNFVRNVQDWEMDYMNSFLKLIYSVSLEGRGEDTLCWRQNPEKGFTVKSYYSCLSRPLSLPFPWKGIWKPKVPPRVAFFMWTVALCKVLTADNLRKRKTVIISWCCMCKVDGESIDHLFIHYPVAKELWDTVLSLFGVTWVMPQHVRELIEGWFIGLPRQRQSRI
;
A
#
# COMPACT_ATOMS: atom_id res chain seq x y z
N MET A 1 2.85 16.00 36.49
CA MET A 1 4.08 15.23 36.81
C MET A 1 4.41 15.55 38.25
N GLN A 2 4.58 14.54 39.09
CA GLN A 2 4.93 14.75 40.49
C GLN A 2 6.28 14.11 40.79
N PHE A 3 7.07 14.79 41.62
CA PHE A 3 8.32 14.28 42.15
C PHE A 3 8.00 13.62 43.50
N GLY A 4 8.01 12.29 43.55
CA GLY A 4 7.74 11.51 44.76
C GLY A 4 8.78 10.41 44.91
N ASN A 5 9.34 10.24 46.12
CA ASN A 5 10.35 9.20 46.43
C ASN A 5 11.61 9.18 45.55
N GLY A 6 12.02 10.33 44.99
CA GLY A 6 13.25 10.43 44.19
C GLY A 6 13.11 10.04 42.72
N SER A 7 11.88 9.74 42.24
CA SER A 7 11.58 9.46 40.83
C SER A 7 10.44 10.33 40.30
N LEU A 8 10.52 10.71 39.02
CA LEU A 8 9.46 11.43 38.33
C LEU A 8 8.37 10.45 37.91
N HIS A 9 7.11 10.74 38.23
CA HIS A 9 5.98 9.91 37.83
C HIS A 9 5.01 10.65 36.89
N TRP A 10 4.46 9.89 35.95
CA TRP A 10 3.32 10.32 35.14
C TRP A 10 2.09 10.44 36.02
N GLU A 11 1.46 11.61 35.97
CA GLU A 11 0.18 11.88 36.59
C GLU A 11 -0.84 12.07 35.47
N LEU A 12 -1.79 11.14 35.39
CA LEU A 12 -2.78 11.11 34.32
C LEU A 12 -4.14 11.51 34.88
N ASN A 13 -4.66 12.64 34.41
CA ASN A 13 -6.00 13.09 34.72
C ASN A 13 -6.87 12.93 33.48
N PHE A 14 -7.83 12.00 33.54
CA PHE A 14 -8.75 11.75 32.44
C PHE A 14 -9.97 12.68 32.58
N VAL A 15 -10.41 13.25 31.45
CA VAL A 15 -11.60 14.12 31.39
C VAL A 15 -12.88 13.35 31.74
N ARG A 16 -12.89 12.03 31.54
CA ARG A 16 -13.99 11.13 31.89
C ARG A 16 -13.45 9.79 32.37
N ASN A 17 -14.32 8.99 32.97
CA ASN A 17 -14.00 7.61 33.32
C ASN A 17 -13.75 6.75 32.08
N VAL A 18 -12.82 5.79 32.22
CA VAL A 18 -12.50 4.77 31.22
C VAL A 18 -13.64 3.77 31.19
N GLN A 19 -14.11 3.42 29.99
CA GLN A 19 -15.17 2.43 29.81
C GLN A 19 -14.57 1.01 29.76
N ASP A 20 -15.37 -0.01 30.05
CA ASP A 20 -14.90 -1.40 30.11
C ASP A 20 -14.23 -1.87 28.81
N TRP A 21 -14.77 -1.46 27.64
CA TRP A 21 -14.18 -1.79 26.33
C TRP A 21 -12.88 -1.04 26.01
N GLU A 22 -12.52 -0.03 26.80
CA GLU A 22 -11.28 0.75 26.64
C GLU A 22 -10.15 0.23 27.55
N MET A 23 -10.44 -0.68 28.48
CA MET A 23 -9.51 -1.12 29.51
C MET A 23 -8.24 -1.77 28.94
N ASP A 24 -8.35 -2.57 27.87
CA ASP A 24 -7.19 -3.20 27.23
C ASP A 24 -6.27 -2.16 26.58
N TYR A 25 -6.85 -1.16 25.92
CA TYR A 25 -6.10 -0.04 25.35
C TYR A 25 -5.44 0.79 26.44
N MET A 26 -6.16 1.04 27.54
CA MET A 26 -5.63 1.77 28.70
C MET A 26 -4.46 1.04 29.33
N ASN A 27 -4.59 -0.26 29.59
CA ASN A 27 -3.51 -1.07 30.16
C ASN A 27 -2.28 -1.09 29.24
N SER A 28 -2.48 -1.20 27.92
CA SER A 28 -1.40 -1.13 26.93
C SER A 28 -0.71 0.24 26.94
N PHE A 29 -1.48 1.31 27.05
CA PHE A 29 -0.97 2.68 27.17
C PHE A 29 -0.18 2.89 28.47
N LEU A 30 -0.71 2.48 29.62
CA LEU A 30 -0.02 2.58 30.91
C LEU A 30 1.31 1.82 30.90
N LYS A 31 1.31 0.58 30.41
CA LYS A 31 2.54 -0.20 30.22
C LYS A 31 3.55 0.53 29.33
N LEU A 32 3.09 1.21 28.29
CA LEU A 32 3.95 1.97 27.38
C LEU A 32 4.59 3.17 28.08
N ILE A 33 3.81 4.01 28.77
CA ILE A 33 4.34 5.23 29.39
C ILE A 33 5.25 4.93 30.59
N TYR A 34 4.94 3.89 31.37
CA TYR A 34 5.75 3.49 32.51
C TYR A 34 6.98 2.66 32.11
N SER A 35 7.07 2.21 30.85
CA SER A 35 8.31 1.64 30.30
C SER A 35 9.40 2.68 30.03
N VAL A 36 9.06 3.97 30.08
CA VAL A 36 9.99 5.08 29.85
C VAL A 36 10.42 5.67 31.19
N SER A 37 11.71 5.59 31.51
CA SER A 37 12.28 6.24 32.69
C SER A 37 12.41 7.74 32.45
N LEU A 38 11.91 8.54 33.40
CA LEU A 38 12.01 10.00 33.37
C LEU A 38 13.15 10.42 34.30
N GLU A 39 14.26 10.91 33.73
CA GLU A 39 15.42 11.37 34.50
C GLU A 39 15.15 12.71 35.22
N GLY A 40 14.15 13.47 34.75
CA GLY A 40 13.75 14.75 35.36
C GLY A 40 14.82 15.84 35.28
N ARG A 41 15.80 15.70 34.38
CA ARG A 41 16.89 16.66 34.15
C ARG A 41 16.90 17.10 32.69
N GLY A 42 17.11 18.39 32.45
CA GLY A 42 17.16 18.97 31.12
C GLY A 42 15.79 19.47 30.62
N GLU A 43 15.76 19.91 29.36
CA GLU A 43 14.54 20.34 28.68
C GLU A 43 13.81 19.15 28.06
N ASP A 44 12.48 19.25 27.95
CA ASP A 44 11.64 18.24 27.32
C ASP A 44 11.99 18.10 25.82
N THR A 45 12.16 16.85 25.36
CA THR A 45 12.48 16.54 23.96
C THR A 45 11.51 15.53 23.36
N LEU A 46 11.25 15.68 22.05
CA LEU A 46 10.43 14.73 21.30
C LEU A 46 11.22 13.46 20.98
N CYS A 47 10.92 12.39 21.71
CA CYS A 47 11.54 11.08 21.52
C CYS A 47 10.74 10.20 20.54
N TRP A 48 11.46 9.46 19.71
CA TRP A 48 10.86 8.47 18.81
C TRP A 48 11.53 7.11 19.02
N ARG A 49 10.77 6.13 19.52
CA ARG A 49 11.29 4.80 19.90
C ARG A 49 12.07 4.10 18.78
N GLN A 50 11.64 4.29 17.53
CA GLN A 50 12.20 3.59 16.37
C GLN A 50 13.45 4.29 15.81
N ASN A 51 13.72 5.52 16.26
CA ASN A 51 14.94 6.25 15.93
C ASN A 51 15.29 7.25 17.04
N PRO A 52 15.90 6.80 18.14
CA PRO A 52 16.19 7.64 19.30
C PRO A 52 17.11 8.83 18.96
N GLU A 53 18.05 8.65 18.04
CA GLU A 53 19.04 9.68 17.68
C GLU A 53 18.48 10.77 16.76
N LYS A 54 17.62 10.39 15.79
CA LYS A 54 17.10 11.34 14.77
C LYS A 54 15.70 11.86 15.10
N GLY A 55 15.12 11.42 16.21
CA GLY A 55 13.77 11.76 16.61
C GLY A 55 12.70 11.28 15.62
N PHE A 56 11.53 11.91 15.70
CA PHE A 56 10.41 11.57 14.83
C PHE A 56 10.69 12.02 13.39
N THR A 57 10.52 11.10 12.45
CA THR A 57 10.46 11.44 11.02
C THR A 57 9.25 10.79 10.39
N VAL A 58 8.60 11.50 9.46
CA VAL A 58 7.48 10.97 8.67
C VAL A 58 7.90 9.66 7.99
N LYS A 59 9.13 9.58 7.46
CA LYS A 59 9.68 8.37 6.86
C LYS A 59 9.71 7.17 7.83
N SER A 60 10.22 7.36 9.04
CA SER A 60 10.30 6.28 10.04
C SER A 60 8.91 5.85 10.49
N TYR A 61 7.99 6.80 10.69
CA TYR A 61 6.60 6.53 11.02
C TYR A 61 5.91 5.66 9.95
N TYR A 62 6.00 6.06 8.67
CA TYR A 62 5.44 5.27 7.57
C TYR A 62 6.10 3.91 7.43
N SER A 63 7.40 3.78 7.74
CA SER A 63 8.08 2.49 7.73
C SER A 63 7.53 1.52 8.78
N CYS A 64 7.02 2.02 9.91
CA CYS A 64 6.39 1.20 10.95
C CYS A 64 4.94 0.85 10.62
N LEU A 65 4.21 1.78 9.98
CA LEU A 65 2.84 1.53 9.52
C LEU A 65 2.76 0.61 8.31
N SER A 66 3.72 0.76 7.40
CA SER A 66 3.76 -0.03 6.18
C SER A 66 4.32 -1.41 6.52
N ARG A 67 3.48 -2.45 6.42
CA ARG A 67 4.01 -3.81 6.28
C ARG A 67 5.00 -3.78 5.10
N PRO A 68 6.22 -4.34 5.22
CA PRO A 68 7.12 -4.42 4.08
C PRO A 68 6.35 -5.11 2.95
N LEU A 69 6.04 -4.38 1.87
CA LEU A 69 5.61 -5.04 0.65
C LEU A 69 6.79 -5.91 0.24
N SER A 70 6.53 -7.20 0.06
CA SER A 70 7.56 -8.25 -0.09
C SER A 70 8.55 -7.97 -1.21
N LEU A 71 8.21 -7.09 -2.16
CA LEU A 71 9.05 -6.65 -3.26
C LEU A 71 8.81 -5.17 -3.60
N PRO A 72 9.87 -4.37 -3.86
CA PRO A 72 9.72 -3.00 -4.33
C PRO A 72 9.12 -2.99 -5.74
N PHE A 73 7.96 -2.36 -5.90
CA PHE A 73 7.31 -2.19 -7.20
C PHE A 73 8.16 -1.28 -8.13
N PRO A 74 8.34 -1.61 -9.42
CA PRO A 74 9.17 -0.87 -10.38
C PRO A 74 8.52 0.44 -10.84
N TRP A 75 8.26 1.38 -9.92
CA TRP A 75 7.56 2.65 -10.18
C TRP A 75 8.21 3.49 -11.28
N LYS A 76 9.53 3.41 -11.45
CA LYS A 76 10.25 4.14 -12.49
C LYS A 76 9.73 3.80 -13.89
N GLY A 77 9.27 2.56 -14.10
CA GLY A 77 8.66 2.14 -15.36
C GLY A 77 7.40 2.94 -15.71
N ILE A 78 6.64 3.38 -14.70
CA ILE A 78 5.41 4.16 -14.90
C ILE A 78 5.73 5.66 -15.08
N TRP A 79 6.68 6.19 -14.30
CA TRP A 79 6.89 7.64 -14.20
C TRP A 79 8.01 8.20 -15.10
N LYS A 80 8.95 7.37 -15.58
CA LYS A 80 10.05 7.81 -16.45
C LYS A 80 9.71 7.92 -17.94
N PRO A 81 8.81 7.09 -18.53
CA PRO A 81 8.46 7.24 -19.93
C PRO A 81 7.88 8.63 -20.25
N LYS A 82 8.08 9.09 -21.48
CA LYS A 82 7.53 10.35 -21.99
C LYS A 82 6.04 10.18 -22.36
N VAL A 83 5.21 9.92 -21.36
CA VAL A 83 3.75 9.82 -21.50
C VAL A 83 3.07 11.01 -20.83
N PRO A 84 1.86 11.40 -21.26
CA PRO A 84 1.10 12.42 -20.57
C PRO A 84 0.91 12.07 -19.08
N PRO A 85 1.01 13.04 -18.14
CA PRO A 85 0.90 12.77 -16.71
C PRO A 85 -0.38 12.03 -16.31
N ARG A 86 -1.50 12.30 -16.99
CA ARG A 86 -2.77 11.59 -16.79
C ARG A 86 -2.66 10.07 -17.02
N VAL A 87 -1.85 9.65 -17.99
CA VAL A 87 -1.63 8.23 -18.32
C VAL A 87 -0.74 7.59 -17.27
N ALA A 88 0.37 8.24 -16.90
CA ALA A 88 1.24 7.77 -15.83
C ALA A 88 0.49 7.63 -14.50
N PHE A 89 -0.31 8.63 -14.14
CA PHE A 89 -1.14 8.60 -12.93
C PHE A 89 -2.15 7.45 -12.98
N PHE A 90 -2.85 7.28 -14.10
CA PHE A 90 -3.78 6.18 -14.26
C PHE A 90 -3.10 4.82 -14.10
N MET A 91 -1.98 4.59 -14.79
CA MET A 91 -1.20 3.36 -14.66
C MET A 91 -0.70 3.14 -13.23
N TRP A 92 -0.33 4.19 -12.51
CA TRP A 92 0.02 4.12 -11.09
C TRP A 92 -1.16 3.64 -10.24
N THR A 93 -2.37 4.17 -10.48
CA THR A 93 -3.57 3.70 -9.76
C THR A 93 -3.95 2.26 -10.08
N VAL A 94 -3.73 1.82 -11.32
CA VAL A 94 -3.92 0.43 -11.76
C VAL A 94 -2.94 -0.49 -11.03
N ALA A 95 -1.65 -0.15 -11.02
CA ALA A 95 -0.59 -0.91 -10.35
C ALA A 95 -0.81 -1.08 -8.83
N LEU A 96 -1.40 -0.07 -8.18
CA LEU A 96 -1.73 -0.12 -6.75
C LEU A 96 -3.07 -0.82 -6.46
N CYS A 97 -3.75 -1.32 -7.49
CA CYS A 97 -5.10 -1.86 -7.41
C CYS A 97 -6.10 -0.87 -6.77
N LYS A 98 -6.06 0.42 -7.16
CA LYS A 98 -6.86 1.50 -6.56
C LYS A 98 -7.89 2.13 -7.49
N VAL A 99 -8.03 1.64 -8.72
CA VAL A 99 -9.09 2.05 -9.66
C VAL A 99 -10.47 1.82 -9.04
N LEU A 100 -11.45 2.65 -9.40
CA LEU A 100 -12.83 2.62 -8.90
C LEU A 100 -13.66 1.48 -9.49
N THR A 101 -13.09 0.28 -9.54
CA THR A 101 -13.80 -0.93 -9.93
C THR A 101 -14.81 -1.34 -8.87
N ALA A 102 -15.84 -2.08 -9.27
CA ALA A 102 -16.90 -2.44 -8.34
C ALA A 102 -16.40 -3.22 -7.11
N ASP A 103 -15.42 -4.11 -7.28
CA ASP A 103 -14.79 -4.83 -6.17
C ASP A 103 -14.07 -3.88 -5.19
N ASN A 104 -13.40 -2.84 -5.69
CA ASN A 104 -12.69 -1.86 -4.87
C ASN A 104 -13.63 -0.91 -4.13
N LEU A 105 -14.75 -0.54 -4.74
CA LEU A 105 -15.80 0.22 -4.06
C LEU A 105 -16.45 -0.61 -2.95
N ARG A 106 -16.66 -1.91 -3.16
CA ARG A 106 -17.11 -2.84 -2.10
C ARG A 106 -16.12 -2.94 -0.95
N LYS A 107 -14.81 -3.03 -1.24
CA LYS A 107 -13.75 -2.98 -0.19
C LYS A 107 -13.79 -1.68 0.61
N ARG A 108 -14.32 -0.59 0.03
CA ARG A 108 -14.56 0.72 0.68
C ARG A 108 -15.95 0.84 1.32
N LYS A 109 -16.66 -0.29 1.51
CA LYS A 109 -18.01 -0.36 2.11
C LYS A 109 -19.09 0.37 1.31
N THR A 110 -18.88 0.58 0.01
CA THR A 110 -19.94 1.07 -0.89
C THR A 110 -20.78 -0.11 -1.37
N VAL A 111 -22.09 -0.03 -1.22
CA VAL A 111 -23.03 -1.07 -1.66
C VAL A 111 -23.37 -0.86 -3.12
N ILE A 112 -22.77 -1.68 -3.99
CA ILE A 112 -23.02 -1.68 -5.43
C ILE A 112 -23.07 -3.11 -5.96
N ILE A 113 -23.79 -3.29 -7.08
CA ILE A 113 -23.81 -4.55 -7.82
C ILE A 113 -22.44 -4.72 -8.48
N SER A 114 -21.80 -5.86 -8.26
CA SER A 114 -20.42 -6.07 -8.72
C SER A 114 -20.31 -6.60 -10.15
N TRP A 115 -21.37 -6.60 -10.95
CA TRP A 115 -21.32 -7.09 -12.33
C TRP A 115 -20.54 -6.13 -13.23
N CYS A 116 -19.64 -6.68 -14.04
CA CYS A 116 -18.96 -5.92 -15.07
C CYS A 116 -19.98 -5.43 -16.10
N CYS A 117 -20.07 -4.11 -16.27
CA CYS A 117 -21.02 -3.49 -17.19
C CYS A 117 -20.73 -3.82 -18.67
N MET A 118 -19.47 -4.18 -18.97
CA MET A 118 -19.00 -4.50 -20.31
C MET A 118 -19.34 -5.94 -20.70
N CYS A 119 -18.94 -6.93 -19.88
CA CYS A 119 -19.14 -8.34 -20.22
C CYS A 119 -20.47 -8.92 -19.72
N LYS A 120 -21.04 -8.37 -18.64
CA LYS A 120 -22.27 -8.85 -17.96
C LYS A 120 -22.25 -10.31 -17.51
N VAL A 121 -21.09 -10.97 -17.51
CA VAL A 121 -20.91 -12.38 -17.13
C VAL A 121 -20.11 -12.50 -15.82
N ASP A 122 -19.08 -11.67 -15.66
CA ASP A 122 -18.18 -11.70 -14.50
C ASP A 122 -18.29 -10.46 -13.62
N GLY A 123 -17.65 -10.52 -12.45
CA GLY A 123 -17.50 -9.39 -11.57
C GLY A 123 -16.54 -8.33 -12.11
N GLU A 124 -16.84 -7.04 -11.90
CA GLU A 124 -15.95 -5.94 -12.25
C GLU A 124 -14.78 -5.85 -11.27
N SER A 125 -13.60 -6.27 -11.76
CA SER A 125 -12.33 -6.13 -11.08
C SER A 125 -11.29 -5.51 -12.02
N ILE A 126 -10.20 -5.01 -11.46
CA ILE A 126 -9.09 -4.46 -12.25
C ILE A 126 -8.52 -5.55 -13.17
N ASP A 127 -8.32 -6.75 -12.65
CA ASP A 127 -7.80 -7.86 -13.45
C ASP A 127 -8.76 -8.25 -14.58
N HIS A 128 -10.06 -8.28 -14.30
CA HIS A 128 -11.05 -8.51 -15.34
C HIS A 128 -10.99 -7.42 -16.42
N LEU A 129 -11.11 -6.14 -16.05
CA LEU A 129 -11.21 -5.06 -17.03
C LEU A 129 -9.97 -4.90 -17.92
N PHE A 130 -8.77 -5.08 -17.38
CA PHE A 130 -7.54 -4.72 -18.08
C PHE A 130 -6.82 -5.89 -18.76
N ILE A 131 -7.07 -7.14 -18.36
CA ILE A 131 -6.35 -8.29 -18.92
C ILE A 131 -7.22 -9.51 -19.26
N HIS A 132 -8.32 -9.77 -18.55
CA HIS A 132 -9.15 -10.96 -18.81
C HIS A 132 -10.41 -10.69 -19.64
N TYR A 133 -10.86 -9.43 -19.70
CA TYR A 133 -11.99 -9.03 -20.53
C TYR A 133 -11.64 -9.27 -22.00
N PRO A 134 -12.49 -9.93 -22.81
CA PRO A 134 -12.13 -10.39 -24.15
C PRO A 134 -11.49 -9.32 -25.03
N VAL A 135 -12.05 -8.11 -25.06
CA VAL A 135 -11.50 -7.01 -25.86
C VAL A 135 -10.13 -6.55 -25.34
N ALA A 136 -9.95 -6.48 -24.02
CA ALA A 136 -8.67 -6.10 -23.43
C ALA A 136 -7.60 -7.16 -23.73
N LYS A 137 -7.97 -8.44 -23.62
CA LYS A 137 -7.10 -9.57 -23.94
C LYS A 137 -6.67 -9.55 -25.40
N GLU A 138 -7.60 -9.38 -26.34
CA GLU A 138 -7.30 -9.28 -27.78
C GLU A 138 -6.35 -8.11 -28.11
N LEU A 139 -6.54 -6.96 -27.45
CA LEU A 139 -5.63 -5.82 -27.60
C LEU A 139 -4.21 -6.17 -27.13
N TRP A 140 -4.07 -6.82 -25.99
CA TRP A 140 -2.77 -7.28 -25.51
C TRP A 140 -2.15 -8.31 -26.44
N ASP A 141 -2.90 -9.32 -26.86
CA ASP A 141 -2.43 -10.37 -27.78
C ASP A 141 -1.96 -9.75 -29.10
N THR A 142 -2.66 -8.75 -29.61
CA THR A 142 -2.27 -8.00 -30.81
C THR A 142 -0.94 -7.26 -30.59
N VAL A 143 -0.82 -6.50 -29.50
CA VAL A 143 0.40 -5.74 -29.18
C VAL A 143 1.60 -6.69 -28.99
N LEU A 144 1.42 -7.77 -28.25
CA LEU A 144 2.46 -8.75 -27.98
C LEU A 144 2.92 -9.45 -29.26
N SER A 145 1.97 -9.80 -30.13
CA SER A 145 2.26 -10.38 -31.46
C SER A 145 3.05 -9.43 -32.34
N LEU A 146 2.74 -8.12 -32.34
CA LEU A 146 3.50 -7.11 -33.07
C LEU A 146 4.96 -7.02 -32.64
N PHE A 147 5.25 -7.30 -31.37
CA PHE A 147 6.61 -7.34 -30.83
C PHE A 147 7.25 -8.74 -30.86
N GLY A 148 6.58 -9.74 -31.44
CA GLY A 148 7.06 -11.12 -31.51
C GLY A 148 7.22 -11.78 -30.14
N VAL A 149 6.44 -11.35 -29.14
CA VAL A 149 6.49 -11.88 -27.77
C VAL A 149 5.43 -12.95 -27.61
N THR A 150 5.85 -14.17 -27.29
CA THR A 150 4.96 -15.20 -26.76
C THR A 150 4.77 -14.95 -25.27
N TRP A 151 3.52 -14.80 -24.86
CA TRP A 151 3.17 -14.41 -23.49
C TRP A 151 2.02 -15.22 -22.96
N VAL A 152 2.06 -15.54 -21.68
CA VAL A 152 0.94 -16.10 -20.94
C VAL A 152 0.41 -15.00 -20.04
N MET A 153 -0.85 -14.64 -20.20
CA MET A 153 -1.45 -13.57 -19.42
C MET A 153 -1.44 -13.93 -17.92
N PRO A 154 -0.83 -13.11 -17.05
CA PRO A 154 -0.80 -13.39 -15.62
C PRO A 154 -2.19 -13.27 -14.99
N GLN A 155 -2.32 -13.73 -13.75
CA GLN A 155 -3.59 -13.61 -13.02
C GLN A 155 -3.90 -12.15 -12.68
N HIS A 156 -2.87 -11.38 -12.34
CA HIS A 156 -3.01 -10.00 -11.85
C HIS A 156 -2.33 -8.97 -12.75
N VAL A 157 -2.98 -7.82 -12.94
CA VAL A 157 -2.44 -6.70 -13.74
C VAL A 157 -1.13 -6.19 -13.17
N ARG A 158 -0.96 -6.28 -11.85
CA ARG A 158 0.30 -5.92 -11.20
C ARG A 158 1.48 -6.74 -11.74
N GLU A 159 1.30 -8.05 -11.91
CA GLU A 159 2.34 -8.95 -12.44
C GLU A 159 2.63 -8.64 -13.91
N LEU A 160 1.60 -8.29 -14.69
CA LEU A 160 1.78 -7.85 -16.08
C LEU A 160 2.66 -6.60 -16.14
N ILE A 161 2.36 -5.61 -15.31
CA ILE A 161 3.12 -4.34 -15.27
C ILE A 161 4.56 -4.59 -14.78
N GLU A 162 4.74 -5.43 -13.76
CA GLU A 162 6.06 -5.81 -13.26
C GLU A 162 6.87 -6.53 -14.35
N GLY A 163 6.29 -7.52 -15.02
CA GLY A 163 6.93 -8.25 -16.12
C GLY A 163 7.28 -7.36 -17.32
N TRP A 164 6.40 -6.42 -17.67
CA TRP A 164 6.65 -5.46 -18.75
C TRP A 164 7.89 -4.59 -18.49
N PHE A 165 8.11 -4.17 -17.25
CA PHE A 165 9.23 -3.30 -16.89
C PHE A 165 10.52 -4.02 -16.49
N ILE A 166 10.42 -5.24 -15.96
CA ILE A 166 11.58 -6.07 -15.60
C ILE A 166 12.15 -6.76 -16.85
N GLY A 167 11.34 -6.92 -17.89
CA GLY A 167 11.76 -7.39 -19.22
C GLY A 167 10.97 -8.61 -19.65
N LEU A 168 10.26 -8.51 -20.78
CA LEU A 168 9.66 -9.66 -21.44
C LEU A 168 10.78 -10.55 -21.99
N PRO A 169 10.75 -11.88 -21.79
CA PRO A 169 11.72 -12.77 -22.41
C PRO A 169 11.60 -12.70 -23.93
N ARG A 170 12.57 -12.03 -24.58
CA ARG A 170 12.71 -12.04 -26.03
C ARG A 170 13.30 -13.39 -26.44
N GLN A 171 12.50 -14.29 -26.98
CA GLN A 171 13.05 -15.44 -27.71
C GLN A 171 13.68 -14.91 -29.01
N ARG A 172 14.99 -15.12 -29.17
CA ARG A 172 15.68 -14.92 -30.45
C ARG A 172 15.00 -15.83 -31.47
N GLN A 173 14.37 -15.28 -32.50
CA GLN A 173 14.00 -16.05 -33.68
C GLN A 173 15.29 -16.63 -34.29
N SER A 174 15.51 -17.91 -34.07
CA SER A 174 16.39 -18.73 -34.90
C SER A 174 15.79 -18.71 -36.31
N ARG A 175 16.45 -18.00 -37.23
CA ARG A 175 16.22 -18.18 -38.67
C ARG A 175 16.51 -19.64 -39.00
N ILE A 176 15.53 -20.33 -39.56
CA ILE A 176 15.73 -21.48 -40.44
C ILE A 176 15.56 -20.95 -41.86
#